data_AF-A0A382PYN9-F1
#
_entry.id   AF-A0A382PYN9-F1
#
_cell.length_a   1.000
_cell.length_b   1.000
_cell.length_c   1.000
_cell.angle_alpha   90.00
_cell.angle_beta   90.00
_cell.angle_gamma   90.00
#
_symmetry.space_group_name_H-M   'P 1'
#
loop_
_entity.id
_entity.type
_entity.pdbx_description
1 polymer ?
#
loop_
_entity_poly.entity_id
_entity_poly.type
_entity_poly.pdbx_seq_one_letter_code
_entity_poly.pdbx_strand_id
1 'polypeptide(L)'
;MLSYDNAGSFLEVGCHTGRLIYYLHMFCPNWKYTGVDAWDELVMWIANDVSTSIEKVQKEFGVSVRHCNTNYRLVSVVSFYNLKQAKEINEYIVKNKLGTLNTEEFFKSNCPFANSYKMKFEEYKSTEKFDVISFGATGSRLDCTLLFKKAKLYLKPDGVFIGRFFNSANYGLKIRTA
;
A
#
# COMPACT_ATOMS: atom_id res chain seq x y z
N MET A 1 24.06 -17.07 -5.87
CA MET A 1 22.79 -17.40 -5.17
C MET A 1 22.90 -16.72 -3.82
N LEU A 2 22.18 -15.62 -3.58
CA LEU A 2 22.20 -14.96 -2.28
C LEU A 2 21.66 -15.97 -1.27
N SER A 3 22.48 -16.40 -0.31
CA SER A 3 21.97 -17.12 0.86
C SER A 3 21.16 -16.12 1.66
N TYR A 4 19.87 -16.00 1.35
CA TYR A 4 18.97 -15.28 2.22
C TYR A 4 19.03 -16.02 3.55
N ASP A 5 19.58 -15.36 4.57
CA ASP A 5 19.54 -15.89 5.92
C ASP A 5 18.12 -16.33 6.24
N ASN A 6 18.00 -17.44 6.97
CA ASN A 6 16.72 -18.08 7.31
C ASN A 6 15.80 -17.19 8.17
N ALA A 7 16.18 -15.95 8.47
CA ALA A 7 15.40 -14.98 9.19
C ALA A 7 15.70 -13.57 8.68
N GLY A 8 14.68 -12.72 8.68
CA GLY A 8 14.76 -11.32 8.29
C GLY A 8 13.46 -10.61 8.66
N SER A 9 13.42 -9.30 8.45
CA SER A 9 12.30 -8.45 8.82
C SER A 9 11.95 -7.48 7.70
N PHE A 10 10.67 -7.42 7.37
CA PHE A 10 10.14 -6.65 6.25
C PHE A 10 9.01 -5.74 6.70
N LEU A 11 9.14 -4.44 6.40
CA LEU A 11 8.09 -3.45 6.61
C LEU A 11 7.55 -2.97 5.26
N GLU A 12 6.25 -3.11 5.03
CA GLU A 12 5.55 -2.45 3.93
C GLU A 12 4.75 -1.26 4.45
N VAL A 13 4.90 -0.12 3.77
CA VAL A 13 4.16 1.11 4.08
C VAL A 13 3.35 1.59 2.89
N GLY A 14 2.11 1.99 3.20
CA GLY A 14 1.25 2.75 2.31
C GLY A 14 0.10 1.94 1.75
N CYS A 15 -0.65 2.59 0.88
CA CYS A 15 -2.04 2.30 0.58
C CYS A 15 -2.29 0.92 -0.14
N HIS A 16 -1.23 0.23 -0.58
CA HIS A 16 -1.30 -1.07 -1.27
C HIS A 16 -0.58 -2.18 -0.49
N THR A 17 -0.50 -2.01 0.84
CA THR A 17 0.17 -2.96 1.72
C THR A 17 -0.50 -4.34 1.71
N GLY A 18 0.30 -5.40 1.68
CA GLY A 18 -0.16 -6.80 1.82
C GLY A 18 0.16 -7.68 0.62
N ARG A 19 0.04 -7.18 -0.61
CA ARG A 19 0.34 -7.99 -1.81
C ARG A 19 1.80 -8.41 -1.89
N LEU A 20 2.72 -7.47 -1.65
CA LEU A 20 4.14 -7.76 -1.69
C LEU A 20 4.53 -8.64 -0.51
N ILE A 21 3.98 -8.38 0.68
CA ILE A 21 4.15 -9.24 1.87
C ILE A 21 3.73 -10.69 1.56
N TYR A 22 2.53 -10.89 1.02
CA TYR A 22 2.05 -12.22 0.63
C TYR A 22 2.99 -12.93 -0.32
N TYR A 23 3.41 -12.23 -1.37
CA TYR A 23 4.33 -12.79 -2.35
C TYR A 23 5.67 -13.17 -1.72
N LEU A 24 6.27 -12.29 -0.92
CA LEU A 24 7.57 -12.54 -0.29
C LEU A 24 7.52 -13.70 0.70
N HIS A 25 6.43 -13.85 1.44
CA HIS A 25 6.27 -14.95 2.40
C HIS A 25 6.33 -16.33 1.72
N MET A 26 5.93 -16.44 0.45
CA MET A 26 6.07 -17.70 -0.29
C MET A 26 7.54 -18.13 -0.49
N PHE A 27 8.48 -17.19 -0.45
CA PHE A 27 9.92 -17.44 -0.65
C PHE A 27 10.72 -17.34 0.65
N CYS A 28 10.28 -16.50 1.59
CA CYS A 28 10.95 -16.23 2.86
C CYS A 28 9.98 -16.42 4.04
N PRO A 29 9.39 -17.61 4.25
CA PRO A 29 8.30 -17.83 5.20
C PRO A 29 8.68 -17.56 6.67
N ASN A 30 9.97 -17.66 6.99
CA ASN A 30 10.49 -17.43 8.34
C ASN A 30 10.78 -15.96 8.65
N TRP A 31 10.57 -15.06 7.68
CA TRP A 31 10.74 -13.63 7.91
C TRP A 31 9.56 -13.06 8.69
N LYS A 32 9.84 -12.02 9.47
CA LYS A 32 8.82 -11.24 10.16
C LYS A 32 8.30 -10.15 9.23
N TYR A 33 7.00 -10.13 9.00
CA TYR A 33 6.35 -9.15 8.13
C TYR A 33 5.50 -8.17 8.94
N THR A 34 5.59 -6.90 8.57
CA THR A 34 4.80 -5.81 9.17
C THR A 34 4.21 -4.94 8.06
N GLY A 35 2.90 -4.77 8.09
CA GLY A 35 2.18 -3.82 7.24
C GLY A 35 1.71 -2.61 8.05
N VAL A 36 2.00 -1.41 7.57
CA VAL A 36 1.51 -0.15 8.16
C VAL A 36 0.80 0.67 7.10
N ASP A 37 -0.49 0.86 7.30
CA ASP A 37 -1.34 1.63 6.41
C ASP A 37 -2.52 2.16 7.23
N ALA A 38 -3.04 3.33 6.86
CA ALA A 38 -4.19 3.87 7.54
C ALA A 38 -5.38 2.93 7.42
N TRP A 39 -5.52 2.18 6.31
CA TRP A 39 -6.73 1.43 5.92
C TRP A 39 -8.02 2.18 6.29
N ASP A 40 -7.95 3.52 6.30
CA ASP A 40 -8.96 4.39 6.84
C ASP A 40 -9.51 5.22 5.70
N GLU A 41 -10.75 4.90 5.39
CA GLU A 41 -11.75 5.72 4.71
C GLU A 41 -11.50 6.17 3.25
N LEU A 42 -10.25 6.15 2.77
CA LEU A 42 -9.94 6.25 1.35
C LEU A 42 -10.04 4.86 0.74
N VAL A 43 -11.13 4.63 0.01
CA VAL A 43 -11.39 3.33 -0.58
C VAL A 43 -10.35 3.02 -1.64
N MET A 44 -9.61 1.96 -1.44
CA MET A 44 -8.90 1.34 -2.55
C MET A 44 -9.55 0.01 -2.80
N TRP A 45 -9.96 -0.18 -4.05
CA TRP A 45 -10.37 -1.48 -4.50
C TRP A 45 -9.38 -2.03 -5.52
N ILE A 46 -9.30 -3.34 -5.51
CA ILE A 46 -8.69 -4.10 -6.59
C ILE A 46 -9.83 -4.43 -7.53
N ALA A 47 -9.88 -3.79 -8.71
CA ALA A 47 -10.90 -4.10 -9.70
C ALA A 47 -10.71 -5.53 -10.24
N ASN A 48 -11.81 -6.26 -10.42
CA ASN A 48 -11.80 -7.61 -10.99
C ASN A 48 -11.53 -7.58 -12.50
N ASP A 49 -12.18 -6.62 -13.19
CA ASP A 49 -11.95 -6.27 -14.59
C ASP A 49 -11.89 -4.74 -14.67
N VAL A 50 -10.73 -4.22 -15.07
CA VAL A 50 -10.39 -2.83 -14.84
C VAL A 50 -11.17 -1.88 -15.73
N SER A 51 -11.32 -2.17 -17.03
CA SER A 51 -12.06 -1.29 -17.93
C SER A 51 -13.54 -1.25 -17.52
N THR A 52 -14.14 -2.42 -17.33
CA THR A 52 -15.59 -2.54 -17.18
C THR A 52 -16.09 -2.13 -15.80
N SER A 53 -15.31 -2.37 -14.74
CA SER A 53 -15.66 -1.95 -13.38
C SER A 53 -15.47 -0.45 -13.18
N ILE A 54 -14.43 0.15 -13.76
CA ILE A 54 -14.17 1.59 -13.64
C ILE A 54 -15.25 2.39 -14.34
N GLU A 55 -15.55 2.07 -15.60
CA GLU A 55 -16.52 2.83 -16.40
C GLU A 55 -17.90 2.88 -15.71
N LYS A 56 -18.31 1.76 -15.10
CA LYS A 56 -19.55 1.69 -14.32
C LYS A 56 -19.53 2.63 -13.12
N VAL A 57 -18.47 2.65 -12.34
CA VAL A 57 -18.34 3.53 -11.17
C VAL A 57 -18.25 5.01 -11.58
N GLN A 58 -17.50 5.33 -12.63
CA GLN A 58 -17.41 6.68 -13.16
C GLN A 58 -18.75 7.21 -13.63
N LYS A 59 -19.49 6.38 -14.38
CA LYS A 59 -20.80 6.73 -14.92
C LYS A 59 -21.84 6.92 -13.81
N GLU A 60 -21.83 6.06 -12.79
CA GLU A 60 -22.81 6.10 -11.70
C GLU A 60 -22.59 7.30 -10.77
N PHE A 61 -21.34 7.60 -10.41
CA PHE A 61 -21.04 8.55 -9.34
C PHE A 61 -20.40 9.86 -9.82
N GLY A 62 -20.10 10.00 -11.12
CA GLY A 62 -19.44 11.18 -11.67
C GLY A 62 -18.03 11.41 -11.10
N VAL A 63 -17.36 10.35 -10.65
CA VAL A 63 -16.03 10.43 -10.03
C VAL A 63 -14.90 10.24 -11.06
N SER A 64 -13.75 10.86 -10.80
CA SER A 64 -12.53 10.56 -11.54
C SER A 64 -11.83 9.34 -10.93
N VAL A 65 -11.49 8.36 -11.76
CA VAL A 65 -10.78 7.15 -11.36
C VAL A 65 -9.40 7.15 -11.98
N ARG A 66 -8.36 6.94 -11.17
CA ARG A 66 -6.99 6.87 -11.66
C ARG A 66 -6.56 5.42 -11.87
N HIS A 67 -5.93 5.19 -13.03
CA HIS A 67 -5.31 3.93 -13.36
C HIS A 67 -3.90 3.87 -12.76
N CYS A 68 -3.63 2.85 -11.94
CA CYS A 68 -2.27 2.43 -11.62
C CYS A 68 -1.97 1.18 -12.45
N ASN A 69 -1.25 1.37 -13.55
CA ASN A 69 -0.83 0.24 -14.38
C ASN A 69 0.32 -0.49 -13.66
N THR A 70 0.09 -1.74 -13.28
CA THR A 70 1.18 -2.62 -12.81
C THR A 70 1.32 -3.75 -13.83
N ASN A 71 2.56 -4.12 -14.16
CA ASN A 71 2.90 -5.07 -15.23
C ASN A 71 2.24 -6.46 -15.12
N TYR A 72 1.44 -6.74 -14.07
CA TYR A 72 0.84 -8.04 -13.82
C TYR A 72 -0.65 -8.00 -13.41
N ARG A 73 -1.29 -6.81 -13.35
CA ARG A 73 -2.75 -6.55 -13.19
C ARG A 73 -2.95 -5.04 -13.00
N LEU A 74 -3.90 -4.40 -13.68
CA LEU A 74 -4.23 -3.01 -13.37
C LEU A 74 -4.85 -2.91 -11.96
N VAL A 75 -4.41 -1.94 -11.17
CA VAL A 75 -5.02 -1.56 -9.88
C VAL A 75 -5.68 -0.21 -10.09
N SER A 76 -6.97 -0.14 -9.77
CA SER A 76 -7.75 1.08 -9.94
C SER A 76 -7.85 1.78 -8.60
N VAL A 77 -7.27 2.98 -8.50
CA VAL A 77 -7.38 3.78 -7.28
C VAL A 77 -8.41 4.86 -7.53
N VAL A 78 -9.50 4.81 -6.77
CA VAL A 78 -10.44 5.92 -6.71
C VAL A 78 -10.10 6.72 -5.47
N SER A 79 -9.76 7.99 -5.69
CA SER A 79 -9.50 8.91 -4.59
C SER A 79 -10.79 9.68 -4.34
N PHE A 80 -11.36 9.56 -3.14
CA PHE A 80 -12.60 10.24 -2.77
C PHE A 80 -12.32 11.61 -2.18
N TYR A 81 -13.25 12.52 -2.41
CA TYR A 81 -13.21 13.87 -1.85
C TYR A 81 -14.04 14.00 -0.57
N ASN A 82 -14.97 13.08 -0.29
CA ASN A 82 -15.70 13.02 0.99
C ASN A 82 -16.10 11.59 1.40
N LEU A 83 -16.30 11.39 2.70
CA LEU A 83 -16.59 10.09 3.34
C LEU A 83 -17.94 9.48 2.97
N LYS A 84 -18.95 10.33 2.74
CA LYS A 84 -20.30 9.86 2.40
C LYS A 84 -20.30 9.19 1.03
N GLN A 85 -19.74 9.86 0.03
CA GLN A 85 -19.61 9.36 -1.34
C GLN A 85 -18.72 8.10 -1.40
N ALA A 86 -17.68 8.04 -0.56
CA ALA A 86 -16.84 6.85 -0.43
C ALA A 86 -17.64 5.61 0.04
N LYS A 87 -18.55 5.77 1.01
CA LYS A 87 -19.42 4.68 1.49
C LYS A 87 -20.41 4.21 0.42
N GLU A 88 -21.08 5.13 -0.27
CA GLU A 88 -22.04 4.81 -1.33
C GLU A 88 -21.37 4.03 -2.48
N ILE A 89 -20.16 4.43 -2.87
CA ILE A 89 -19.38 3.74 -3.90
C ILE A 89 -18.93 2.35 -3.44
N ASN A 90 -18.57 2.17 -2.17
CA ASN A 90 -18.25 0.85 -1.61
C ASN A 90 -19.41 -0.12 -1.71
N GLU A 91 -20.58 0.31 -1.26
CA GLU A 91 -21.79 -0.50 -1.29
C GLU A 91 -22.10 -0.91 -2.73
N TYR A 92 -21.97 0.02 -3.69
CA TYR A 92 -22.15 -0.28 -5.11
C TYR A 92 -21.16 -1.32 -5.62
N ILE A 93 -19.87 -1.21 -5.27
CA ILE A 93 -18.83 -2.12 -5.75
C ILE A 93 -19.00 -3.52 -5.18
N VAL A 94 -19.29 -3.62 -3.88
CA VAL A 94 -19.56 -4.90 -3.22
C VAL A 94 -20.81 -5.54 -3.80
N LYS A 95 -21.91 -4.80 -3.90
CA LYS A 95 -23.19 -5.26 -4.46
C LYS A 95 -23.02 -5.79 -5.89
N ASN A 96 -22.23 -5.10 -6.71
CA ASN A 96 -22.04 -5.44 -8.13
C ASN A 96 -20.79 -6.31 -8.39
N LYS A 97 -20.08 -6.75 -7.34
CA LYS A 97 -18.85 -7.57 -7.43
C LYS A 97 -17.79 -6.98 -8.37
N LEU A 98 -17.63 -5.65 -8.35
CA LEU A 98 -16.74 -4.94 -9.28
C LEU A 98 -15.26 -4.97 -8.86
N GLY A 99 -14.99 -5.31 -7.60
CA GLY A 99 -13.65 -5.42 -7.04
C GLY A 99 -13.66 -5.80 -5.58
N THR A 100 -12.47 -5.88 -4.98
CA THR A 100 -12.28 -6.19 -3.56
C THR A 100 -11.75 -4.98 -2.81
N LEU A 101 -12.41 -4.62 -1.70
CA LEU A 101 -11.99 -3.54 -0.83
C LEU A 101 -10.70 -3.93 -0.09
N ASN A 102 -9.70 -3.03 -0.11
CA ASN A 102 -8.48 -3.20 0.68
C ASN A 102 -8.73 -2.70 2.11
N THR A 103 -9.24 -3.57 2.97
CA THR A 103 -9.45 -3.29 4.40
C THR A 103 -8.37 -3.97 5.26
N GLU A 104 -8.29 -3.61 6.54
CA GLU A 104 -7.41 -4.32 7.47
C GLU A 104 -7.83 -5.80 7.61
N GLU A 105 -9.14 -6.10 7.61
CA GLU A 105 -9.65 -7.48 7.64
C GLU A 105 -9.24 -8.25 6.37
N PHE A 106 -9.30 -7.59 5.21
CA PHE A 106 -8.80 -8.17 3.96
C PHE A 106 -7.29 -8.46 4.05
N PHE A 107 -6.51 -7.54 4.61
CA PHE A 107 -5.08 -7.78 4.88
C PHE A 107 -4.88 -8.99 5.82
N LYS A 108 -5.52 -9.00 6.99
CA LYS A 108 -5.36 -10.05 8.02
C LYS A 108 -5.75 -11.44 7.51
N SER A 109 -6.82 -11.52 6.72
CA SER A 109 -7.26 -12.79 6.13
C SER A 109 -6.31 -13.34 5.07
N ASN A 110 -5.64 -12.48 4.30
CA ASN A 110 -4.70 -12.89 3.26
C ASN A 110 -3.26 -13.02 3.78
N CYS A 111 -2.88 -12.25 4.79
CA CYS A 111 -1.55 -12.23 5.40
C CYS A 111 -1.62 -12.52 6.92
N PRO A 112 -2.19 -13.66 7.35
CA PRO A 112 -2.36 -13.97 8.78
C PRO A 112 -1.04 -14.12 9.55
N PHE A 113 0.06 -14.28 8.82
CA PHE A 113 1.44 -14.37 9.34
C PHE A 113 2.11 -12.99 9.53
N ALA A 114 1.47 -11.90 9.10
CA ALA A 114 2.02 -10.56 9.17
C ALA A 114 1.34 -9.72 10.26
N ASN A 115 2.11 -8.85 10.92
CA ASN A 115 1.56 -7.82 11.78
C ASN A 115 0.88 -6.74 10.93
N SER A 116 -0.26 -6.22 11.39
CA SER A 116 -0.96 -5.11 10.75
C SER A 116 -1.17 -3.97 11.73
N TYR A 117 -0.90 -2.74 11.29
CA TYR A 117 -1.15 -1.53 12.07
C TYR A 117 -2.01 -0.55 11.28
N LYS A 118 -3.30 -0.46 11.65
CA LYS A 118 -4.26 0.47 11.05
C LYS A 118 -4.02 1.90 11.54
N MET A 119 -3.09 2.59 10.90
CA MET A 119 -2.71 3.96 11.22
C MET A 119 -1.87 4.58 10.12
N LYS A 120 -1.78 5.92 10.12
CA LYS A 120 -0.84 6.61 9.25
C LYS A 120 0.59 6.28 9.66
N PHE A 121 1.51 6.23 8.70
CA PHE A 121 2.91 5.92 9.00
C PHE A 121 3.56 6.98 9.89
N GLU A 122 3.11 8.23 9.82
CA GLU A 122 3.47 9.34 10.70
C GLU A 122 3.21 9.04 12.18
N GLU A 123 2.17 8.25 12.47
CA GLU A 123 1.73 7.90 13.82
C GLU A 123 2.37 6.60 14.32
N TYR A 124 2.80 5.72 13.40
CA TYR A 124 3.43 4.46 13.73
C TYR A 124 4.70 4.65 14.57
N LYS A 125 4.80 3.91 15.67
CA LYS A 125 5.97 3.94 16.57
C LYS A 125 6.41 2.50 16.81
N SER A 126 7.70 2.26 16.64
CA SER A 126 8.34 0.99 16.95
C SER A 126 9.80 1.23 17.34
N THR A 127 10.34 0.34 18.16
CA THR A 127 11.79 0.26 18.42
C THR A 127 12.49 -0.70 17.45
N GLU A 128 11.72 -1.45 16.66
CA GLU A 128 12.23 -2.42 15.69
C GLU A 128 12.98 -1.75 14.54
N LYS A 129 14.05 -2.42 14.09
CA LYS A 129 14.77 -2.09 12.87
C LYS A 129 14.57 -3.21 11.85
N PHE A 130 14.22 -2.83 10.63
CA PHE A 130 13.90 -3.74 9.54
C PHE A 130 15.08 -3.95 8.60
N ASP A 131 15.23 -5.18 8.12
CA ASP A 131 16.20 -5.55 7.07
C ASP A 131 15.78 -4.94 5.74
N VAL A 132 14.47 -4.92 5.46
CA VAL A 132 13.93 -4.35 4.23
C VAL A 132 12.71 -3.48 4.54
N ILE A 133 12.67 -2.30 3.93
CA ILE A 133 11.49 -1.43 3.97
C ILE A 133 11.02 -1.17 2.54
N SER A 134 9.79 -1.55 2.22
CA SER A 134 9.10 -1.15 0.98
C SER A 134 8.15 0.01 1.26
N PHE A 135 8.42 1.15 0.63
CA PHE A 135 7.71 2.39 0.89
C PHE A 135 6.91 2.84 -0.33
N GLY A 136 5.57 2.86 -0.19
CA GLY A 136 4.65 3.32 -1.23
C GLY A 136 3.67 4.40 -0.80
N ALA A 137 3.93 5.13 0.28
CA ALA A 137 3.12 6.30 0.60
C ALA A 137 3.63 7.52 -0.18
N THR A 138 2.84 8.00 -1.14
CA THR A 138 3.09 9.27 -1.85
C THR A 138 1.79 10.01 -2.11
N GLY A 139 1.86 11.34 -2.11
CA GLY A 139 0.71 12.19 -2.42
C GLY A 139 1.10 13.65 -2.34
N SER A 140 0.37 14.53 -3.04
CA SER A 140 0.63 15.98 -3.00
C SER A 140 0.41 16.60 -1.62
N ARG A 141 -0.37 15.93 -0.76
CA ARG A 141 -0.66 16.34 0.62
C ARG A 141 0.22 15.66 1.67
N LEU A 142 1.13 14.76 1.25
CA LEU A 142 2.05 14.07 2.15
C LEU A 142 3.40 14.77 2.12
N ASP A 143 4.00 14.95 3.30
CA ASP A 143 5.42 15.32 3.39
C ASP A 143 6.26 14.07 3.15
N CYS A 144 6.48 13.75 1.88
CA CYS A 144 7.31 12.61 1.49
C CYS A 144 8.73 12.71 2.04
N THR A 145 9.29 13.90 2.22
CA THR A 145 10.64 14.04 2.77
C THR A 145 10.67 13.57 4.23
N LEU A 146 9.74 14.04 5.05
CA LEU A 146 9.63 13.64 6.46
C LEU A 146 9.36 12.14 6.60
N LEU A 147 8.45 11.60 5.77
CA LEU A 147 8.09 10.18 5.77
C LEU A 147 9.28 9.29 5.46
N PHE A 148 10.09 9.64 4.46
CA PHE A 148 11.26 8.85 4.08
C PHE A 148 12.37 8.95 5.13
N LYS A 149 12.58 10.15 5.73
CA LYS A 149 13.49 10.29 6.88
C LYS A 149 13.05 9.40 8.05
N LYS A 150 11.76 9.38 8.37
CA LYS A 150 11.21 8.50 9.40
C LYS A 150 11.42 7.02 9.04
N ALA A 151 11.20 6.63 7.79
CA ALA A 151 11.41 5.24 7.38
C ALA A 151 12.88 4.82 7.51
N LYS A 152 13.84 5.71 7.19
CA LYS A 152 15.27 5.47 7.44
C LYS A 152 15.58 5.25 8.93
N LEU A 153 14.83 5.87 9.85
CA LEU A 153 14.97 5.61 11.29
C LEU A 153 14.53 4.19 11.67
N TYR A 154 13.75 3.48 10.86
CA TYR A 154 13.41 2.08 11.11
C TYR A 154 14.24 1.10 10.29
N LEU A 155 15.18 1.57 9.46
CA LEU A 155 16.05 0.70 8.68
C LEU A 155 17.26 0.28 9.51
N LYS A 156 17.70 -0.97 9.37
CA LYS A 156 19.02 -1.40 9.87
C LYS A 156 20.15 -0.68 9.10
N PRO A 157 21.37 -0.56 9.67
CA PRO A 157 22.48 0.13 8.99
C PRO A 157 22.83 -0.43 7.60
N ASP A 158 22.67 -1.73 7.41
CA ASP A 158 22.89 -2.50 6.17
C ASP A 158 21.58 -2.86 5.44
N GLY A 159 20.45 -2.32 5.90
CA GLY A 159 19.13 -2.64 5.37
C GLY A 159 18.89 -2.06 3.97
N VAL A 160 17.93 -2.65 3.27
CA VAL A 160 17.53 -2.23 1.92
C VAL A 160 16.25 -1.42 1.97
N PHE A 161 16.29 -0.22 1.41
CA PHE A 161 15.12 0.63 1.27
C PHE A 161 14.61 0.64 -0.18
N ILE A 162 13.36 0.21 -0.38
CA ILE A 162 12.69 0.14 -1.67
C ILE A 162 11.65 1.25 -1.76
N GLY A 163 12.01 2.36 -2.41
CA GLY A 163 11.07 3.45 -2.71
C GLY A 163 10.26 3.14 -3.98
N ARG A 164 8.96 2.83 -3.86
CA ARG A 164 8.11 2.51 -5.03
C ARG A 164 7.91 3.67 -6.01
N PHE A 165 8.20 4.90 -5.58
CA PHE A 165 8.07 6.12 -6.38
C PHE A 165 9.39 6.87 -6.57
N PHE A 166 10.53 6.19 -6.36
CA PHE A 166 11.87 6.80 -6.39
C PHE A 166 12.19 7.45 -7.75
N ASN A 167 11.64 6.91 -8.84
CA ASN A 167 11.83 7.41 -10.21
C ASN A 167 10.65 8.27 -10.71
N SER A 168 9.67 8.59 -9.85
CA SER A 168 8.55 9.45 -10.25
C SER A 168 9.04 10.86 -10.62
N ALA A 169 8.56 11.42 -11.72
CA ALA A 169 8.84 12.81 -12.08
C ALA A 169 8.35 13.81 -11.00
N ASN A 170 7.23 13.48 -10.34
CA ASN A 170 6.59 14.36 -9.35
C ASN A 170 7.14 14.19 -7.92
N TYR A 171 7.60 12.98 -7.57
CA TYR A 171 7.97 12.63 -6.20
C TYR A 171 9.42 12.21 -6.05
N GLY A 172 10.05 11.70 -7.12
CA GLY A 172 11.37 11.09 -7.07
C GLY A 172 12.47 12.04 -6.63
N LEU A 173 12.44 13.31 -7.06
CA LEU A 173 13.41 14.30 -6.59
C LEU A 173 13.30 14.52 -5.08
N LYS A 174 12.08 14.73 -4.56
CA LYS A 174 11.83 14.93 -3.12
C LYS A 174 12.32 13.75 -2.28
N ILE A 175 12.08 12.54 -2.79
CA ILE A 175 12.50 11.28 -2.16
C ILE A 175 14.03 11.16 -2.14
N ARG A 176 14.71 11.44 -3.26
CA ARG A 176 16.16 11.31 -3.39
C ARG A 176 16.94 12.30 -2.53
N THR A 177 16.36 13.46 -2.28
CA THR A 177 16.98 14.53 -1.47
C THR A 177 16.62 14.47 0.01
N ALA A 178 15.83 13.47 0.43
CA ALA A 178 15.39 13.28 1.82
C ALA A 178 16.43 12.56 2.67
#